data_AF-A0A8B7U844-F1
#
_entry.id   AF-A0A8B7U844-F1
#
_cell.length_a   1.000
_cell.length_b   1.000
_cell.length_c   1.000
_cell.angle_alpha   90.00
_cell.angle_beta   90.00
_cell.angle_gamma   90.00
#
_symmetry.space_group_name_H-M   'P 1'
#
loop_
_entity.id
_entity.type
_entity.pdbx_description
1 polymer ?
#
loop_
_entity_poly.entity_id
_entity_poly.type
_entity_poly.pdbx_seq_one_letter_code
_entity_poly.pdbx_strand_id
1 'polypeptide(L)'
;MKNPFAHLAEPLDPAQPGKKFFNLNKLRDSRYGRLPFSIRVLLEAAIRNCDEFLVKKNDIENILNWNVMQHKNIEVPFKPARVILQDFTGVPAVVDFAAMRDAVKKLGGDPEKINPVCPADLVIDHSIQVDFNRRPDSLQKNQDLEFERNRERFEFLKWGSQAFHNMRIIPPGSGIIHQVNLEYLARVVFDQDGYYYPDSLVGTDSHTTMIDGLGVLGWGVGGIEAEAVMLGQPISMVLPQVIGYRLVGKPHPLVTSTDIVLTITK
;
A
#
# COMPACT_ATOMS: atom_id res chain seq x y z
N MET A 1 3.14 24.35 -7.65
CA MET A 1 4.15 24.45 -8.72
C MET A 1 3.90 23.35 -9.74
N LYS A 2 4.38 23.46 -10.99
CA LYS A 2 4.29 22.37 -11.97
C LYS A 2 5.38 21.33 -11.67
N ASN A 3 5.07 20.04 -11.85
CA ASN A 3 6.04 18.96 -11.66
C ASN A 3 7.27 19.17 -12.60
N PRO A 4 8.50 19.31 -12.07
CA PRO A 4 9.71 19.53 -12.86
C PRO A 4 10.01 18.43 -13.88
N PHE A 5 9.48 17.23 -13.65
CA PHE A 5 9.67 16.04 -14.46
C PHE A 5 8.52 15.78 -15.44
N ALA A 6 7.57 16.71 -15.60
CA ALA A 6 6.43 16.55 -16.52
C ALA A 6 6.85 16.27 -17.98
N HIS A 7 8.05 16.67 -18.38
CA HIS A 7 8.63 16.41 -19.71
C HIS A 7 8.95 14.92 -19.95
N LEU A 8 9.01 14.09 -18.89
CA LEU A 8 9.18 12.63 -19.00
C LEU A 8 7.87 11.91 -19.31
N ALA A 9 6.72 12.57 -19.13
CA ALA A 9 5.42 11.96 -19.35
C ALA A 9 5.15 11.84 -20.86
N GLU A 10 4.92 10.61 -21.32
CA GLU A 10 4.58 10.32 -22.71
C GLU A 10 3.55 9.19 -22.82
N PRO A 11 2.81 9.10 -23.94
CA PRO A 11 1.91 7.99 -24.18
C PRO A 11 2.63 6.64 -24.13
N LEU A 12 2.03 5.66 -23.46
CA LEU A 12 2.52 4.28 -23.51
C LEU A 12 2.34 3.67 -24.91
N ASP A 13 1.17 3.94 -25.51
CA ASP A 13 0.79 3.48 -26.83
C ASP A 13 0.34 4.71 -27.65
N PRO A 14 0.94 4.97 -28.84
CA PRO A 14 0.48 6.03 -29.74
C PRO A 14 -1.00 5.94 -30.13
N ALA A 15 -1.62 4.75 -30.11
CA ALA A 15 -3.05 4.56 -30.35
C ALA A 15 -3.92 5.07 -29.20
N GLN A 16 -3.35 5.23 -27.99
CA GLN A 16 -4.03 5.75 -26.80
C GLN A 16 -3.26 6.95 -26.21
N PRO A 17 -3.23 8.10 -26.92
CA PRO A 17 -2.39 9.24 -26.54
C PRO A 17 -2.74 9.88 -25.19
N GLY A 18 -3.95 9.61 -24.67
CA GLY A 18 -4.38 10.05 -23.35
C GLY A 18 -3.82 9.23 -22.18
N LYS A 19 -3.27 8.03 -22.44
CA LYS A 19 -2.76 7.10 -21.43
C LYS A 19 -1.23 7.16 -21.40
N LYS A 20 -0.69 7.84 -20.40
CA LYS A 20 0.72 8.23 -20.30
C LYS A 20 1.43 7.52 -19.17
N PHE A 21 2.74 7.58 -19.15
CA PHE A 21 3.56 7.15 -18.01
C PHE A 21 4.80 8.05 -17.93
N PHE A 22 5.40 8.17 -16.75
CA PHE A 22 6.70 8.83 -16.61
C PHE A 22 7.79 7.88 -17.11
N ASN A 23 8.37 8.14 -18.28
CA ASN A 23 9.42 7.28 -18.81
C ASN A 23 10.77 7.56 -18.12
N LEU A 24 11.07 6.79 -17.07
CA LEU A 24 12.32 6.91 -16.32
C LEU A 24 13.57 6.65 -17.18
N ASN A 25 13.46 5.94 -18.32
CA ASN A 25 14.60 5.78 -19.24
C ASN A 25 15.01 7.11 -19.89
N LYS A 26 14.08 8.07 -20.03
CA LYS A 26 14.36 9.40 -20.56
C LYS A 26 15.09 10.33 -19.59
N LEU A 27 15.34 9.89 -18.35
CA LEU A 27 16.33 10.53 -17.48
C LEU A 27 17.73 10.52 -18.12
N ARG A 28 18.00 9.56 -19.04
CA ARG A 28 19.30 9.38 -19.71
C ARG A 28 20.46 9.27 -18.72
N ASP A 29 20.19 8.68 -17.57
CA ASP A 29 21.14 8.49 -16.48
C ASP A 29 21.47 7.00 -16.33
N SER A 30 22.75 6.66 -16.42
CA SER A 30 23.23 5.27 -16.35
C SER A 30 23.02 4.63 -14.97
N ARG A 31 22.82 5.43 -13.93
CA ARG A 31 22.54 4.96 -12.56
C ARG A 31 21.21 4.21 -12.48
N TYR A 32 20.20 4.65 -13.23
CA TYR A 32 18.86 4.06 -13.21
C TYR A 32 18.88 2.56 -13.53
N GLY A 33 19.63 2.15 -14.55
CA GLY A 33 19.75 0.74 -14.95
C GLY A 33 20.38 -0.17 -13.90
N ARG A 34 21.10 0.39 -12.92
CA ARG A 34 21.77 -0.34 -11.83
C ARG A 34 20.99 -0.34 -10.51
N LEU A 35 19.88 0.40 -10.42
CA LEU A 35 19.05 0.42 -9.22
C LEU A 35 18.40 -0.94 -8.99
N PRO A 36 18.33 -1.43 -7.73
CA PRO A 36 17.43 -2.50 -7.35
C PRO A 36 16.00 -2.16 -7.77
N PHE A 37 15.22 -3.16 -8.20
CA PHE A 37 13.86 -2.92 -8.68
C PHE A 37 12.94 -2.28 -7.63
N SER A 38 13.12 -2.61 -6.35
CA SER A 38 12.42 -1.95 -5.24
C SER A 38 12.68 -0.44 -5.19
N ILE A 39 13.93 -0.01 -5.41
CA ILE A 39 14.31 1.42 -5.45
C ILE A 39 13.72 2.13 -6.68
N ARG A 40 13.50 1.42 -7.79
CA ARG A 40 12.85 2.01 -8.97
C ARG A 40 11.40 2.40 -8.70
N VAL A 41 10.69 1.66 -7.84
CA VAL A 41 9.32 2.01 -7.41
C VAL A 41 9.33 3.30 -6.57
N LEU A 42 10.28 3.43 -5.64
CA LEU A 42 10.46 4.68 -4.87
C LEU A 42 10.78 5.87 -5.80
N LEU A 43 11.65 5.65 -6.79
CA LEU A 43 12.03 6.68 -7.76
C LEU A 43 10.85 7.13 -8.63
N GLU A 44 10.04 6.20 -9.13
CA GLU A 44 8.84 6.51 -9.91
C GLU A 44 7.85 7.33 -9.08
N ALA A 45 7.56 6.87 -7.86
CA ALA A 45 6.62 7.54 -6.96
C ALA A 45 7.07 8.97 -6.66
N ALA A 46 8.37 9.19 -6.41
CA ALA A 46 8.93 10.51 -6.17
C ALA A 46 8.86 11.41 -7.41
N ILE A 47 9.23 10.91 -8.60
CA ILE A 47 9.17 11.65 -9.86
C ILE A 47 7.74 12.11 -10.16
N ARG A 48 6.76 11.20 -10.08
CA ARG A 48 5.36 11.51 -10.39
C ARG A 48 4.74 12.48 -9.40
N ASN A 49 5.11 12.38 -8.12
CA ASN A 49 4.60 13.24 -7.05
C ASN A 49 5.43 14.50 -6.78
N CYS A 50 6.45 14.79 -7.58
CA CYS A 50 7.32 15.95 -7.36
C CYS A 50 6.53 17.27 -7.50
N ASP A 51 6.38 17.97 -6.38
CA ASP A 51 5.63 19.23 -6.26
C ASP A 51 6.49 20.39 -5.74
N GLU A 52 7.78 20.14 -5.47
CA GLU A 52 8.74 21.04 -4.82
C GLU A 52 8.34 21.44 -3.38
N PHE A 53 7.41 20.71 -2.76
CA PHE A 53 6.94 20.95 -1.40
C PHE A 53 7.09 19.70 -0.53
N LEU A 54 6.20 18.70 -0.72
CA LEU A 54 6.27 17.41 -0.04
C LEU A 54 7.34 16.51 -0.66
N VAL A 55 7.53 16.62 -1.98
CA VAL A 55 8.54 15.86 -2.72
C VAL A 55 9.35 16.83 -3.59
N LYS A 56 10.63 16.96 -3.26
CA LYS A 56 11.54 17.91 -3.91
C LYS A 56 12.38 17.21 -4.96
N LYS A 57 12.83 17.95 -5.97
CA LYS A 57 13.78 17.49 -7.00
C LYS A 57 15.03 16.86 -6.39
N ASN A 58 15.50 17.39 -5.26
CA ASN A 58 16.64 16.83 -4.53
C ASN A 58 16.37 15.42 -4.01
N ASP A 59 15.14 15.10 -3.64
CA ASP A 59 14.76 13.75 -3.18
C ASP A 59 14.84 12.75 -4.33
N ILE A 60 14.45 13.15 -5.54
CA ILE A 60 14.59 12.33 -6.75
C ILE A 60 16.07 12.05 -7.04
N GLU A 61 16.94 13.06 -6.96
CA GLU A 61 18.38 12.88 -7.16
C GLU A 61 19.00 11.99 -6.08
N ASN A 62 18.58 12.17 -4.82
CA ASN A 62 18.98 11.33 -3.70
C ASN A 62 18.64 9.85 -3.93
N ILE A 63 17.42 9.56 -4.39
CA ILE A 63 16.97 8.20 -4.71
C ILE A 63 17.70 7.65 -5.94
N LEU A 64 17.87 8.44 -7.00
CA LEU A 64 18.60 8.03 -8.21
C LEU A 64 20.07 7.72 -7.90
N ASN A 65 20.66 8.44 -6.95
CA ASN A 65 22.01 8.22 -6.45
C ASN A 65 22.10 7.18 -5.30
N TRP A 66 21.11 6.27 -5.22
CA TRP A 66 20.98 5.28 -4.15
C TRP A 66 22.27 4.55 -3.78
N ASN A 67 23.08 4.15 -4.78
CA ASN A 67 24.30 3.38 -4.54
C ASN A 67 25.27 4.08 -3.57
N VAL A 68 25.31 5.42 -3.59
CA VAL A 68 26.10 6.23 -2.65
C VAL A 68 25.27 6.62 -1.44
N MET A 69 24.02 7.02 -1.66
CA MET A 69 23.19 7.66 -0.64
C MET A 69 22.64 6.69 0.42
N GLN A 70 22.52 5.39 0.11
CA GLN A 70 22.15 4.34 1.07
C GLN A 70 23.11 4.21 2.29
N HIS A 71 24.28 4.84 2.22
CA HIS A 71 25.29 4.85 3.29
C HIS A 71 25.37 6.20 4.03
N LYS A 72 24.49 7.15 3.73
CA LYS A 72 24.55 8.53 4.25
C LYS A 72 23.38 8.90 5.17
N ASN A 73 22.58 7.92 5.58
CA ASN A 73 21.41 8.12 6.46
C ASN A 73 20.49 9.25 5.98
N ILE A 74 20.28 9.36 4.67
CA ILE A 74 19.38 10.37 4.12
C ILE A 74 17.93 9.90 4.19
N GLU A 75 17.04 10.82 4.55
CA GLU A 75 15.60 10.58 4.47
C GLU A 75 15.08 10.89 3.06
N VAL A 76 14.10 10.11 2.63
CA VAL A 76 13.40 10.27 1.36
C VAL A 76 11.89 10.10 1.56
N PRO A 77 11.07 10.86 0.82
CA PRO A 77 9.62 10.71 0.87
C PRO A 77 9.19 9.52 0.01
N PHE A 78 8.18 8.80 0.48
CA PHE A 78 7.49 7.78 -0.32
C PHE A 78 5.98 7.94 -0.22
N LYS A 79 5.33 8.12 -1.37
CA LYS A 79 3.86 8.18 -1.48
C LYS A 79 3.37 6.89 -2.16
N PRO A 80 2.90 5.88 -1.40
CA PRO A 80 2.37 4.67 -1.99
C PRO A 80 1.11 4.95 -2.82
N ALA A 81 0.75 4.02 -3.70
CA ALA A 81 -0.42 4.14 -4.57
C ALA A 81 -1.75 3.96 -3.81
N ARG A 82 -1.76 3.14 -2.75
CA ARG A 82 -2.95 2.81 -1.95
C ARG A 82 -2.60 2.40 -0.52
N VAL A 83 -3.63 2.20 0.30
CA VAL A 83 -3.53 1.66 1.66
C VAL A 83 -4.43 0.43 1.80
N ILE A 84 -4.02 -0.54 2.61
CA ILE A 84 -4.86 -1.70 2.97
C ILE A 84 -5.01 -1.82 4.49
N LEU A 85 -6.19 -2.17 4.98
CA LEU A 85 -6.49 -2.31 6.40
C LEU A 85 -7.17 -3.65 6.68
N GLN A 86 -7.02 -4.13 7.92
CA GLN A 86 -7.83 -5.23 8.48
C GLN A 86 -8.70 -4.69 9.63
N ASP A 87 -9.75 -5.40 10.05
CA ASP A 87 -10.76 -4.85 10.95
C ASP A 87 -10.31 -4.46 12.37
N PHE A 88 -9.30 -5.11 12.96
CA PHE A 88 -8.75 -4.74 14.27
C PHE A 88 -8.05 -3.38 14.24
N THR A 89 -7.34 -3.06 13.17
CA THR A 89 -6.68 -1.74 12.99
C THR A 89 -7.53 -0.75 12.20
N GLY A 90 -8.51 -1.24 11.44
CA GLY A 90 -9.44 -0.43 10.66
C GLY A 90 -10.51 0.24 11.51
N VAL A 91 -11.00 -0.43 12.57
CA VAL A 91 -11.92 0.22 13.53
C VAL A 91 -11.28 1.47 14.16
N PRO A 92 -10.11 1.40 14.82
CA PRO A 92 -9.49 2.59 15.40
C PRO A 92 -9.17 3.64 14.33
N ALA A 93 -8.72 3.25 13.13
CA ALA A 93 -8.47 4.23 12.06
C ALA A 93 -9.73 5.02 11.66
N VAL A 94 -10.89 4.34 11.52
CA VAL A 94 -12.16 5.01 11.21
C VAL A 94 -12.63 5.89 12.39
N VAL A 95 -12.38 5.49 13.64
CA VAL A 95 -12.61 6.33 14.83
C VAL A 95 -11.74 7.59 14.76
N ASP A 96 -10.46 7.46 14.42
CA ASP A 96 -9.53 8.58 14.35
C ASP A 96 -9.92 9.55 13.23
N PHE A 97 -10.35 9.07 12.06
CA PHE A 97 -10.93 9.93 11.02
C PHE A 97 -12.19 10.67 11.49
N ALA A 98 -13.08 10.01 12.21
CA ALA A 98 -14.27 10.65 12.76
C ALA A 98 -13.89 11.75 13.78
N ALA A 99 -12.95 11.45 14.68
CA ALA A 99 -12.43 12.40 15.66
C ALA A 99 -11.71 13.60 15.00
N MET A 100 -10.95 13.36 13.93
CA MET A 100 -10.30 14.41 13.14
C MET A 100 -11.34 15.32 12.46
N ARG A 101 -12.43 14.77 11.91
CA ARG A 101 -13.55 15.58 11.37
C ARG A 101 -14.15 16.48 12.44
N ASP A 102 -14.39 15.97 13.63
CA ASP A 102 -14.89 16.75 14.76
C ASP A 102 -13.91 17.85 15.18
N ALA A 103 -12.62 17.54 15.24
CA ALA A 103 -11.57 18.50 15.60
C ALA A 103 -11.47 19.64 14.56
N VAL A 104 -11.44 19.31 13.26
CA VAL A 104 -11.39 20.30 12.17
C VAL A 104 -12.63 21.20 12.21
N LYS A 105 -13.81 20.62 12.41
CA LYS A 105 -15.05 21.39 12.54
C LYS A 105 -15.04 22.33 13.75
N LYS A 106 -14.55 21.88 14.91
CA LYS A 106 -14.40 22.72 16.11
C LYS A 106 -13.45 23.91 15.89
N LEU A 107 -12.44 23.74 15.04
CA LEU A 107 -11.50 24.79 14.64
C LEU A 107 -12.02 25.69 13.51
N GLY A 108 -13.26 25.49 13.04
CA GLY A 108 -13.87 26.28 11.96
C GLY A 108 -13.37 25.91 10.55
N GLY A 109 -12.69 24.77 10.41
CA GLY A 109 -12.26 24.24 9.12
C GLY A 109 -13.33 23.38 8.44
N ASP A 110 -13.03 22.94 7.23
CA ASP A 110 -13.89 22.03 6.45
C ASP A 110 -13.60 20.57 6.81
N PRO A 111 -14.52 19.85 7.48
CA PRO A 111 -14.32 18.44 7.86
C PRO A 111 -14.24 17.51 6.65
N GLU A 112 -14.74 17.90 5.48
CA GLU A 112 -14.65 17.07 4.27
C GLU A 112 -13.22 16.98 3.71
N LYS A 113 -12.29 17.79 4.22
CA LYS A 113 -10.86 17.60 3.96
C LYS A 113 -10.29 16.37 4.65
N ILE A 114 -10.95 15.85 5.67
CA ILE A 114 -10.59 14.61 6.34
C ILE A 114 -11.22 13.46 5.56
N ASN A 115 -10.55 13.06 4.48
CA ASN A 115 -10.96 11.99 3.57
C ASN A 115 -9.73 11.33 2.94
N PRO A 116 -9.73 10.01 2.70
CA PRO A 116 -8.66 9.33 1.98
C PRO A 116 -8.47 9.88 0.55
N VAL A 117 -7.25 10.32 0.23
CA VAL A 117 -6.87 10.80 -1.12
C VAL A 117 -6.36 9.69 -2.03
N CYS A 118 -6.13 8.49 -1.48
CA CYS A 118 -5.79 7.27 -2.21
C CYS A 118 -6.81 6.16 -1.89
N PRO A 119 -6.89 5.10 -2.72
CA PRO A 119 -7.72 3.95 -2.41
C PRO A 119 -7.34 3.31 -1.06
N ALA A 120 -8.35 3.05 -0.23
CA ALA A 120 -8.23 2.35 1.04
C ALA A 120 -9.12 1.11 1.00
N ASP A 121 -8.51 -0.08 1.00
CA ASP A 121 -9.23 -1.35 1.02
C ASP A 121 -9.19 -1.94 2.43
N LEU A 122 -10.34 -2.16 3.08
CA LEU A 122 -10.44 -2.78 4.40
C LEU A 122 -11.03 -4.18 4.29
N VAL A 123 -10.34 -5.19 4.82
CA VAL A 123 -10.81 -6.58 4.85
C VAL A 123 -11.21 -6.96 6.27
N ILE A 124 -12.39 -7.57 6.45
CA ILE A 124 -12.82 -8.09 7.75
C ILE A 124 -12.48 -9.57 7.84
N ASP A 125 -11.44 -9.89 8.60
CA ASP A 125 -10.86 -11.24 8.68
C ASP A 125 -10.30 -11.62 10.07
N HIS A 126 -10.20 -10.67 11.01
CA HIS A 126 -9.69 -10.91 12.37
C HIS A 126 -10.80 -11.16 13.41
N SER A 127 -12.08 -11.19 12.99
CA SER A 127 -13.22 -11.34 13.89
C SER A 127 -13.74 -12.78 14.07
N ILE A 128 -13.56 -13.65 13.07
CA ILE A 128 -14.05 -15.04 13.13
C ILE A 128 -13.19 -15.90 14.06
N GLN A 129 -13.82 -16.80 14.79
CA GLN A 129 -13.15 -17.75 15.68
C GLN A 129 -13.54 -19.18 15.34
N VAL A 130 -12.69 -20.14 15.72
CA VAL A 130 -12.96 -21.58 15.54
C VAL A 130 -13.74 -22.10 16.75
N ASP A 131 -14.95 -21.58 16.98
CA ASP A 131 -15.85 -22.05 18.06
C ASP A 131 -16.29 -23.50 17.81
N PHE A 132 -16.57 -23.84 16.55
CA PHE A 132 -16.89 -25.18 16.08
C PHE A 132 -15.90 -25.63 14.99
N ASN A 133 -15.60 -26.93 14.97
CA ASN A 133 -14.76 -27.57 13.96
C ASN A 133 -15.29 -28.97 13.58
N ARG A 134 -14.76 -29.55 12.48
CA ARG A 134 -14.97 -30.94 12.03
C ARG A 134 -16.45 -31.35 11.83
N ARG A 135 -17.32 -30.42 11.43
CA ARG A 135 -18.71 -30.70 11.10
C ARG A 135 -19.14 -29.93 9.84
N PRO A 136 -20.12 -30.43 9.05
CA PRO A 136 -20.59 -29.70 7.88
C PRO A 136 -21.17 -28.31 8.19
N ASP A 137 -21.71 -28.13 9.40
CA ASP A 137 -22.35 -26.90 9.88
C ASP A 137 -21.41 -25.95 10.65
N SER A 138 -20.12 -26.28 10.80
CA SER A 138 -19.21 -25.48 11.63
C SER A 138 -18.93 -24.09 11.05
N LEU A 139 -18.83 -23.96 9.72
CA LEU A 139 -18.60 -22.65 9.08
C LEU A 139 -19.75 -21.68 9.39
N GLN A 140 -20.98 -22.10 9.13
CA GLN A 140 -22.16 -21.27 9.37
C GLN A 140 -22.24 -20.83 10.83
N LYS A 141 -22.07 -21.77 11.77
CA LYS A 141 -22.12 -21.47 13.21
C LYS A 141 -21.06 -20.46 13.65
N ASN A 142 -19.84 -20.57 13.12
CA ASN A 142 -18.77 -19.62 13.44
C ASN A 142 -19.06 -18.23 12.85
N GLN A 143 -19.64 -18.16 11.64
CA GLN A 143 -20.05 -16.89 11.01
C GLN A 143 -21.22 -16.24 11.75
N ASP A 144 -22.20 -17.02 12.22
CA ASP A 144 -23.30 -16.51 13.02
C ASP A 144 -22.78 -15.89 14.32
N LEU A 145 -21.90 -16.59 15.04
CA LEU A 145 -21.26 -16.08 16.26
C LEU A 145 -20.35 -14.87 16.01
N GLU A 146 -19.64 -14.84 14.89
CA GLU A 146 -18.83 -13.69 14.48
C GLU A 146 -19.71 -12.43 14.36
N PHE A 147 -20.84 -12.53 13.67
CA PHE A 147 -21.78 -11.41 13.51
C PHE A 147 -22.43 -11.01 14.83
N GLU A 148 -22.88 -11.96 15.64
CA GLU A 148 -23.47 -11.68 16.96
C GLU A 148 -22.52 -10.92 17.87
N ARG A 149 -21.24 -11.32 17.90
CA ARG A 149 -20.22 -10.72 18.78
C ARG A 149 -19.71 -9.38 18.29
N ASN A 150 -19.70 -9.12 16.98
CA ASN A 150 -19.03 -7.97 16.38
C ASN A 150 -19.97 -6.98 15.67
N ARG A 151 -21.29 -7.12 15.86
CA ARG A 151 -22.30 -6.33 15.14
C ARG A 151 -22.03 -4.83 15.15
N GLU A 152 -21.74 -4.23 16.31
CA GLU A 152 -21.46 -2.80 16.44
C GLU A 152 -20.24 -2.38 15.61
N ARG A 153 -19.15 -3.16 15.66
CA ARG A 153 -17.93 -2.91 14.87
C ARG A 153 -18.23 -2.96 13.38
N PHE A 154 -19.04 -3.91 12.93
CA PHE A 154 -19.39 -4.04 11.51
C PHE A 154 -20.31 -2.93 11.03
N GLU A 155 -21.30 -2.53 11.83
CA GLU A 155 -22.15 -1.37 11.54
C GLU A 155 -21.31 -0.08 11.49
N PHE A 156 -20.35 0.09 12.39
CA PHE A 156 -19.43 1.23 12.41
C PHE A 156 -18.51 1.28 11.19
N LEU A 157 -17.88 0.16 10.82
CA LEU A 157 -17.05 0.10 9.61
C LEU A 157 -17.89 0.34 8.35
N LYS A 158 -19.08 -0.25 8.27
CA LYS A 158 -20.01 -0.02 7.17
C LYS A 158 -20.43 1.44 7.05
N TRP A 159 -20.62 2.15 8.17
CA TRP A 159 -20.80 3.60 8.15
C TRP A 159 -19.54 4.30 7.62
N GLY A 160 -18.34 3.91 8.08
CA GLY A 160 -17.07 4.48 7.62
C GLY A 160 -16.89 4.42 6.10
N SER A 161 -17.19 3.27 5.47
CA SER A 161 -17.09 3.14 4.01
C SER A 161 -18.10 3.98 3.22
N GLN A 162 -19.16 4.48 3.87
CA GLN A 162 -20.13 5.40 3.28
C GLN A 162 -19.77 6.86 3.58
N ALA A 163 -19.19 7.11 4.75
CA ALA A 163 -18.85 8.44 5.23
C ALA A 163 -17.54 8.97 4.63
N PHE A 164 -16.62 8.10 4.21
CA PHE A 164 -15.33 8.47 3.65
C PHE A 164 -15.19 8.04 2.19
N HIS A 165 -14.66 8.93 1.35
CA HIS A 165 -14.36 8.60 -0.04
C HIS A 165 -13.22 7.59 -0.17
N ASN A 166 -13.16 6.88 -1.29
CA ASN A 166 -12.10 5.92 -1.62
C ASN A 166 -11.95 4.74 -0.65
N MET A 167 -12.89 4.55 0.28
CA MET A 167 -12.88 3.45 1.23
C MET A 167 -13.77 2.31 0.74
N ARG A 168 -13.19 1.12 0.54
CA ARG A 168 -13.91 -0.11 0.18
C ARG A 168 -13.78 -1.13 1.29
N ILE A 169 -14.89 -1.79 1.64
CA ILE A 169 -14.90 -2.89 2.61
C ILE A 169 -15.13 -4.22 1.89
N ILE A 170 -14.29 -5.19 2.20
CA ILE A 170 -14.50 -6.60 1.90
C ILE A 170 -15.18 -7.24 3.14
N PRO A 171 -16.41 -7.75 3.01
CA PRO A 171 -17.23 -8.16 4.15
C PRO A 171 -16.71 -9.44 4.84
N PRO A 172 -17.19 -9.75 6.05
CA PRO A 172 -16.81 -10.97 6.77
C PRO A 172 -17.05 -12.23 5.94
N GLY A 173 -16.22 -13.27 6.15
CA GLY A 173 -16.33 -14.53 5.43
C GLY A 173 -15.82 -14.53 3.99
N SER A 174 -15.11 -13.47 3.56
CA SER A 174 -14.58 -13.32 2.19
C SER A 174 -13.13 -13.80 2.02
N GLY A 175 -12.48 -14.27 3.09
CA GLY A 175 -11.07 -14.66 3.09
C GLY A 175 -10.22 -13.76 3.98
N ILE A 176 -8.90 -13.87 3.86
CA ILE A 176 -7.91 -13.13 4.65
C ILE A 176 -7.27 -12.01 3.84
N ILE A 177 -6.93 -10.90 4.49
CA ILE A 177 -6.46 -9.64 3.89
C ILE A 177 -5.41 -9.84 2.80
N HIS A 178 -4.35 -10.60 3.07
CA HIS A 178 -3.22 -10.74 2.14
C HIS A 178 -3.50 -11.69 0.98
N GLN A 179 -4.33 -12.72 1.20
CA GLN A 179 -4.77 -13.61 0.12
C GLN A 179 -5.74 -12.88 -0.82
N VAL A 180 -6.73 -12.19 -0.25
CA VAL A 180 -7.66 -11.34 -1.01
C VAL A 180 -6.90 -10.22 -1.73
N ASN A 181 -5.82 -9.68 -1.12
CA ASN A 181 -4.96 -8.71 -1.78
C ASN A 181 -4.28 -9.31 -3.02
N LEU A 182 -3.64 -10.47 -2.90
CA LEU A 182 -2.97 -11.15 -4.03
C LEU A 182 -3.93 -11.54 -5.15
N GLU A 183 -5.10 -12.07 -4.81
CA GLU A 183 -6.02 -12.67 -5.78
C GLU A 183 -6.99 -11.66 -6.41
N TYR A 184 -7.27 -10.54 -5.74
CA TYR A 184 -8.35 -9.63 -6.14
C TYR A 184 -8.02 -8.15 -6.04
N LEU A 185 -7.37 -7.68 -4.96
CA LEU A 185 -7.15 -6.24 -4.75
C LEU A 185 -5.86 -5.73 -5.40
N ALA A 186 -4.89 -6.57 -5.73
CA ALA A 186 -3.65 -6.12 -6.35
C ALA A 186 -3.91 -5.56 -7.75
N ARG A 187 -3.36 -4.38 -8.04
CA ARG A 187 -3.45 -3.78 -9.38
C ARG A 187 -2.22 -4.14 -10.22
N VAL A 188 -1.07 -4.34 -9.58
CA VAL A 188 0.27 -4.48 -10.19
C VAL A 188 0.71 -3.17 -10.89
N VAL A 189 -0.12 -2.64 -11.78
CA VAL A 189 0.02 -1.33 -12.40
C VAL A 189 -1.31 -0.59 -12.27
N PHE A 190 -1.27 0.61 -11.70
CA PHE A 190 -2.41 1.52 -11.71
C PHE A 190 -2.59 2.13 -13.09
N ASP A 191 -3.85 2.34 -13.48
CA ASP A 191 -4.26 3.19 -14.58
C ASP A 191 -5.25 4.21 -14.03
N GLN A 192 -4.75 5.40 -13.67
CA GLN A 192 -5.53 6.41 -12.96
C GLN A 192 -5.25 7.80 -13.53
N ASP A 193 -6.31 8.57 -13.77
CA ASP A 193 -6.25 9.95 -14.26
C ASP A 193 -5.38 10.15 -15.51
N GLY A 194 -5.32 9.12 -16.36
CA GLY A 194 -4.53 9.11 -17.59
C GLY A 194 -3.06 8.73 -17.41
N TYR A 195 -2.65 8.23 -16.24
CA TYR A 195 -1.28 7.82 -15.94
C TYR A 195 -1.19 6.36 -15.50
N TYR A 196 -0.18 5.66 -16.03
CA TYR A 196 0.28 4.37 -15.55
C TYR A 196 1.42 4.52 -14.55
N TYR A 197 1.34 3.79 -13.44
CA TYR A 197 2.40 3.73 -12.43
C TYR A 197 2.32 2.43 -11.62
N PRO A 198 3.42 1.99 -10.99
CA PRO A 198 3.42 0.75 -10.21
C PRO A 198 2.40 0.79 -9.06
N ASP A 199 1.71 -0.32 -8.83
CA ASP A 199 1.04 -0.56 -7.56
C ASP A 199 2.11 -0.59 -6.45
N SER A 200 1.76 0.02 -5.33
CA SER A 200 2.55 0.03 -4.11
C SER A 200 1.64 0.42 -2.95
N LEU A 201 1.93 -0.10 -1.76
CA LEU A 201 1.06 0.14 -0.62
C LEU A 201 1.78 0.10 0.72
N VAL A 202 1.11 0.66 1.71
CA VAL A 202 1.31 0.25 3.10
C VAL A 202 0.03 -0.31 3.67
N GLY A 203 0.16 -1.19 4.65
CA GLY A 203 -0.99 -1.78 5.32
C GLY A 203 -0.86 -1.77 6.82
N THR A 204 -1.99 -1.75 7.52
CA THR A 204 -2.04 -1.78 8.99
C THR A 204 -1.92 -3.21 9.54
N ASP A 205 -1.08 -4.02 8.87
CA ASP A 205 -0.72 -5.40 9.22
C ASP A 205 0.74 -5.69 8.78
N SER A 206 1.52 -6.34 9.63
CA SER A 206 2.95 -6.60 9.39
C SER A 206 3.23 -7.48 8.17
N HIS A 207 2.31 -8.40 7.83
CA HIS A 207 2.45 -9.34 6.73
C HIS A 207 1.99 -8.75 5.39
N THR A 208 1.72 -7.43 5.32
CA THR A 208 1.48 -6.73 4.05
C THR A 208 2.60 -6.98 3.03
N THR A 209 3.82 -7.27 3.51
CA THR A 209 4.97 -7.72 2.72
C THR A 209 4.72 -8.99 1.88
N MET A 210 3.67 -9.76 2.15
CA MET A 210 3.28 -10.91 1.32
C MET A 210 3.03 -10.49 -0.14
N ILE A 211 2.58 -9.25 -0.37
CA ILE A 211 2.31 -8.70 -1.71
C ILE A 211 3.59 -8.50 -2.54
N ASP A 212 4.75 -8.41 -1.89
CA ASP A 212 6.05 -8.26 -2.56
C ASP A 212 6.38 -9.47 -3.45
N GLY A 213 5.81 -10.65 -3.13
CA GLY A 213 5.90 -11.84 -3.97
C GLY A 213 5.28 -11.69 -5.36
N LEU A 214 4.38 -10.72 -5.54
CA LEU A 214 3.76 -10.35 -6.83
C LEU A 214 4.46 -9.16 -7.51
N GLY A 215 5.58 -8.68 -6.96
CA GLY A 215 6.33 -7.53 -7.50
C GLY A 215 5.72 -6.16 -7.19
N VAL A 216 4.76 -6.11 -6.26
CA VAL A 216 4.18 -4.86 -5.73
C VAL A 216 4.92 -4.50 -4.46
N LEU A 217 5.56 -3.33 -4.41
CA LEU A 217 6.30 -2.90 -3.21
C LEU A 217 5.31 -2.52 -2.09
N GLY A 218 5.28 -3.27 -1.00
CA GLY A 218 4.48 -2.90 0.16
C GLY A 218 4.87 -3.53 1.49
N TRP A 219 4.53 -2.85 2.58
CA TRP A 219 4.91 -3.28 3.93
C TRP A 219 3.92 -2.84 5.01
N GLY A 220 4.06 -3.40 6.21
CA GLY A 220 3.24 -3.07 7.36
C GLY A 220 3.68 -1.78 8.06
N VAL A 221 2.71 -0.96 8.46
CA VAL A 221 2.89 0.28 9.25
C VAL A 221 1.86 0.35 10.38
N GLY A 222 2.02 1.28 11.31
CA GLY A 222 1.03 1.58 12.33
C GLY A 222 -0.21 2.29 11.75
N GLY A 223 -1.32 2.28 12.49
CA GLY A 223 -2.57 2.94 12.08
C GLY A 223 -2.39 4.43 11.75
N ILE A 224 -1.69 5.16 12.62
CA ILE A 224 -1.42 6.60 12.46
C ILE A 224 -0.64 6.90 11.18
N GLU A 225 0.37 6.07 10.83
CA GLU A 225 1.11 6.25 9.58
C GLU A 225 0.22 5.98 8.36
N ALA A 226 -0.62 4.95 8.41
CA ALA A 226 -1.57 4.65 7.34
C ALA A 226 -2.61 5.77 7.19
N GLU A 227 -3.11 6.35 8.28
CA GLU A 227 -4.01 7.51 8.29
C GLU A 227 -3.36 8.74 7.68
N ALA A 228 -2.11 9.05 8.05
CA ALA A 228 -1.36 10.15 7.48
C ALA A 228 -1.19 9.98 5.96
N VAL A 229 -0.87 8.76 5.50
CA VAL A 229 -0.77 8.42 4.08
C VAL A 229 -2.11 8.61 3.36
N MET A 230 -3.20 8.14 3.97
CA MET A 230 -4.55 8.35 3.45
C MET A 230 -4.90 9.84 3.36
N LEU A 231 -4.36 10.70 4.23
CA LEU A 231 -4.51 12.16 4.14
C LEU A 231 -3.49 12.85 3.22
N GLY A 232 -2.66 12.08 2.51
CA GLY A 232 -1.73 12.56 1.50
C GLY A 232 -0.31 12.82 1.99
N GLN A 233 -0.01 12.55 3.26
CA GLN A 233 1.33 12.69 3.82
C GLN A 233 2.25 11.57 3.28
N PRO A 234 3.43 11.90 2.73
CA PRO A 234 4.41 10.88 2.37
C PRO A 234 4.95 10.18 3.62
N ILE A 235 5.29 8.90 3.48
CA ILE A 235 6.12 8.19 4.44
C ILE A 235 7.50 8.83 4.41
N SER A 236 8.02 9.22 5.58
CA SER A 236 9.43 9.55 5.74
C SER A 236 10.19 8.28 6.10
N MET A 237 11.22 7.95 5.34
CA MET A 237 12.07 6.81 5.61
C MET A 237 13.51 7.11 5.26
N VAL A 238 14.45 6.51 6.01
CA VAL A 238 15.85 6.46 5.58
C VAL A 238 15.92 5.64 4.30
N LEU A 239 16.59 6.16 3.27
CA LEU A 239 16.80 5.44 2.02
C LEU A 239 17.50 4.10 2.31
N PRO A 240 16.84 2.96 2.09
CA PRO A 240 17.29 1.70 2.66
C PRO A 240 18.43 1.09 1.85
N GLN A 241 19.30 0.35 2.52
CA GLN A 241 20.17 -0.60 1.84
C GLN A 241 19.33 -1.76 1.29
N VAL A 242 19.81 -2.41 0.22
CA VAL A 242 19.13 -3.56 -0.40
C VAL A 242 20.06 -4.76 -0.43
N ILE A 243 19.69 -5.80 0.30
CA ILE A 243 20.43 -7.06 0.34
C ILE A 243 19.92 -7.98 -0.77
N GLY A 244 20.80 -8.31 -1.72
CA GLY A 244 20.46 -9.23 -2.82
C GLY A 244 20.44 -10.68 -2.35
N TYR A 245 19.24 -11.25 -2.14
CA TYR A 245 19.09 -12.67 -1.81
C TYR A 245 19.09 -13.52 -3.08
N ARG A 246 20.23 -14.12 -3.42
CA ARG A 246 20.39 -14.89 -4.66
C ARG A 246 19.96 -16.35 -4.48
N LEU A 247 18.83 -16.72 -5.08
CA LEU A 247 18.38 -18.11 -5.16
C LEU A 247 19.12 -18.85 -6.29
N VAL A 248 19.68 -20.02 -5.98
CA VAL A 248 20.38 -20.90 -6.94
C VAL A 248 19.96 -22.35 -6.73
N GLY A 249 20.14 -23.17 -7.78
CA GLY A 249 19.79 -24.59 -7.73
C GLY A 249 18.31 -24.87 -7.97
N LYS A 250 17.87 -26.06 -7.57
CA LYS A 250 16.48 -26.51 -7.67
C LYS A 250 16.12 -27.28 -6.39
N PRO A 251 14.93 -27.06 -5.80
CA PRO A 251 14.49 -27.85 -4.66
C PRO A 251 14.27 -29.32 -5.08
N HIS A 252 14.49 -30.24 -4.15
CA HIS A 252 14.10 -31.64 -4.33
C HIS A 252 12.56 -31.71 -4.48
N PRO A 253 11.98 -32.64 -5.28
CA PRO A 253 10.53 -32.68 -5.51
C PRO A 253 9.64 -32.82 -4.27
N LEU A 254 10.20 -33.24 -3.14
CA LEU A 254 9.50 -33.35 -1.86
C LEU A 254 9.54 -32.07 -1.00
N VAL A 255 10.33 -31.07 -1.40
CA VAL A 255 10.45 -29.79 -0.69
C VAL A 255 9.25 -28.90 -1.04
N THR A 256 8.65 -28.30 -0.03
CA THR A 256 7.50 -27.40 -0.13
C THR A 256 7.91 -25.93 -0.08
N SER A 257 6.97 -25.03 -0.40
CA SER A 257 7.15 -23.58 -0.19
C SER A 257 7.41 -23.24 1.30
N THR A 258 6.75 -23.95 2.22
CA THR A 258 6.94 -23.80 3.66
C THR A 258 8.36 -24.13 4.09
N ASP A 259 8.95 -25.20 3.56
CA ASP A 259 10.33 -25.57 3.87
C ASP A 259 11.31 -24.49 3.42
N ILE A 260 11.08 -23.90 2.23
CA ILE A 260 11.92 -22.85 1.67
C ILE A 260 11.82 -21.57 2.52
N VAL A 261 10.61 -21.10 2.84
CA VAL A 261 10.45 -19.85 3.61
C VAL A 261 11.02 -19.97 5.02
N LEU A 262 10.81 -21.11 5.70
CA LEU A 262 11.40 -21.34 7.03
C LEU A 262 12.93 -21.41 6.97
N THR A 263 13.49 -21.92 5.87
CA THR A 263 14.95 -21.92 5.67
C THR A 263 15.50 -20.52 5.43
N ILE A 264 14.77 -19.66 4.71
CA ILE A 264 15.17 -18.25 4.47
C ILE A 264 15.06 -17.41 5.75
N THR A 265 14.06 -17.67 6.60
CA THR A 265 13.85 -16.95 7.86
C THR A 265 14.94 -17.22 8.90
N LYS A 266 15.55 -18.41 8.89
CA LYS A 266 16.59 -18.84 9.81
C LYS A 266 17.94 -18.16 9.53
#